data_AF-A0A944GDI8-F1
#
_entry.id   AF-A0A944GDI8-F1
#
_cell.length_a   1.000
_cell.length_b   1.000
_cell.length_c   1.000
_cell.angle_alpha   90.00
_cell.angle_beta   90.00
_cell.angle_gamma   90.00
#
_symmetry.space_group_name_H-M   'P 1'
#
loop_
_entity.id
_entity.type
_entity.pdbx_description
1 polymer ?
#
loop_
_entity_poly.entity_id
_entity_poly.type
_entity_poly.pdbx_seq_one_letter_code
_entity_poly.pdbx_strand_id
1 'polypeptide(L)'
;MDNEKKLIRIKRYSNRKLYDTSQSRYITLTELGEIVRGGANVIVIDNDTKADLTDMTLTQVLIAQQKQKQNGIKNLVQTQAEMLLQRLTVPVQQIRDEAVRQVEKQLEKIK
;
A
#
# COMPACT_ATOMS: atom_id res chain seq x y z
N MET A 1 -28.51 -17.18 -21.93
CA MET A 1 -29.10 -16.72 -20.66
C MET A 1 -28.36 -15.46 -20.29
N ASP A 2 -29.01 -14.32 -20.50
CA ASP A 2 -28.41 -13.02 -20.22
C ASP A 2 -28.07 -12.94 -18.73
N ASN A 3 -26.78 -12.91 -18.44
CA ASN A 3 -26.28 -12.78 -17.09
C ASN A 3 -26.61 -11.36 -16.63
N GLU A 4 -27.77 -11.20 -15.99
CA GLU A 4 -28.24 -9.93 -15.46
C GLU A 4 -27.21 -9.44 -14.44
N LYS A 5 -26.31 -8.55 -14.89
CA LYS A 5 -25.24 -8.00 -14.06
C LYS A 5 -25.89 -7.22 -12.93
N LYS A 6 -25.86 -7.80 -11.73
CA LYS A 6 -26.39 -7.19 -10.50
C LYS A 6 -25.87 -5.77 -10.35
N LEU A 7 -26.78 -4.80 -10.40
CA LEU A 7 -26.47 -3.40 -10.14
C LEU A 7 -26.33 -3.20 -8.63
N ILE A 8 -25.14 -2.78 -8.20
CA ILE A 8 -24.82 -2.50 -6.80
C ILE A 8 -24.88 -0.99 -6.58
N ARG A 9 -25.71 -0.58 -5.62
CA ARG A 9 -25.87 0.83 -5.24
C ARG A 9 -25.03 1.15 -4.02
N ILE A 10 -24.10 2.08 -4.18
CA ILE A 10 -23.22 2.56 -3.13
C ILE A 10 -23.65 3.99 -2.75
N LYS A 11 -23.79 4.24 -1.45
CA LYS A 11 -23.93 5.60 -0.92
C LYS A 11 -22.56 6.14 -0.54
N ARG A 12 -22.24 7.36 -0.95
CA ARG A 12 -21.03 8.07 -0.53
C ARG A 12 -21.41 9.17 0.44
N TYR A 13 -20.73 9.22 1.58
CA TYR A 13 -20.95 10.25 2.60
C TYR A 13 -19.90 11.35 2.49
N SER A 14 -20.17 12.51 3.09
CA SER A 14 -19.28 13.68 3.14
C SER A 14 -17.87 13.35 3.66
N ASN A 15 -17.77 12.45 4.64
CA ASN A 15 -16.50 11.92 5.16
C ASN A 15 -15.83 10.86 4.24
N ARG A 16 -16.27 10.76 2.98
CA ARG A 16 -15.81 9.82 1.94
C ARG A 16 -16.03 8.34 2.26
N LYS A 17 -16.77 7.99 3.31
CA LYS A 17 -17.19 6.59 3.55
C LYS A 17 -18.10 6.13 2.42
N LEU A 18 -17.91 4.88 1.99
CA LEU A 18 -18.71 4.20 1.00
C LEU A 18 -19.55 3.14 1.71
N TYR A 19 -20.86 3.13 1.48
CA TYR A 19 -21.79 2.17 2.07
C TYR A 19 -22.49 1.38 0.97
N ASP A 20 -22.28 0.06 0.98
CA ASP A 20 -22.97 -0.87 0.10
C ASP A 20 -24.37 -1.15 0.63
N THR A 21 -25.38 -0.73 -0.14
CA THR A 21 -26.79 -0.93 0.23
C THR A 21 -27.26 -2.37 0.05
N SER A 22 -26.55 -3.19 -0.72
CA SER A 22 -26.88 -4.60 -0.94
C SER A 22 -26.37 -5.51 0.18
N GLN A 23 -25.22 -5.17 0.77
CA GLN A 23 -24.62 -5.89 1.90
C GLN A 23 -24.80 -5.17 3.25
N SER A 24 -25.46 -4.01 3.23
CA SER A 24 -25.72 -3.19 4.42
C SER A 24 -24.47 -2.87 5.25
N ARG A 25 -23.33 -2.63 4.58
CA ARG A 25 -22.04 -2.40 5.26
C ARG A 25 -21.20 -1.32 4.59
N TYR A 26 -20.29 -0.76 5.36
CA TYR A 26 -19.24 0.10 4.81
C TYR A 26 -18.19 -0.73 4.07
N ILE A 27 -17.69 -0.17 2.98
CA ILE A 27 -16.64 -0.76 2.15
C ILE A 27 -15.54 0.27 1.88
N THR A 28 -14.36 -0.23 1.54
CA THR A 28 -13.22 0.57 1.11
C THR A 28 -13.24 0.82 -0.40
N LEU A 29 -12.44 1.79 -0.87
CA LEU A 29 -12.18 1.98 -2.30
C LEU A 29 -11.57 0.73 -2.96
N THR A 30 -10.76 -0.03 -2.20
CA THR A 30 -10.15 -1.28 -2.68
C THR A 30 -11.22 -2.33 -2.96
N GLU A 31 -12.09 -2.61 -1.98
CA GLU A 31 -13.20 -3.56 -2.13
C GLU A 31 -14.17 -3.14 -3.25
N LEU A 32 -14.46 -1.84 -3.37
CA LEU A 32 -15.25 -1.34 -4.50
C LEU A 32 -14.59 -1.68 -5.85
N GLY A 33 -13.27 -1.55 -5.94
CA GLY A 33 -12.53 -1.94 -7.14
C GLY A 33 -12.57 -3.45 -7.43
N GLU A 34 -12.63 -4.29 -6.40
CA GLU A 34 -12.79 -5.74 -6.56
C GLU A 34 -14.18 -6.09 -7.08
N ILE A 35 -15.23 -5.45 -6.55
CA ILE A 35 -16.61 -5.60 -7.00
C ILE A 35 -16.73 -5.28 -8.51
N VAL A 36 -16.19 -4.14 -8.93
CA VAL A 36 -16.20 -3.70 -10.34
C VAL A 36 -15.40 -4.67 -11.22
N ARG A 37 -14.22 -5.12 -10.76
CA ARG A 37 -13.40 -6.09 -11.48
C ARG A 37 -14.06 -7.47 -11.59
N GLY A 38 -14.89 -7.83 -10.62
CA GLY A 38 -15.76 -9.01 -10.64
C GLY A 38 -16.89 -8.92 -11.67
N GLY A 39 -16.99 -7.81 -12.43
CA GLY A 39 -17.95 -7.62 -13.51
C GLY A 39 -19.30 -7.05 -13.07
N ALA A 40 -19.44 -6.64 -11.81
CA ALA A 40 -20.65 -6.00 -11.31
C ALA A 40 -20.77 -4.56 -11.82
N ASN A 41 -22.00 -4.14 -12.11
CA ASN A 41 -22.29 -2.74 -12.41
C ASN A 41 -22.48 -1.99 -11.08
N VAL A 42 -21.88 -0.81 -10.95
CA VAL A 42 -21.94 -0.02 -9.72
C VAL A 42 -22.44 1.37 -10.04
N ILE A 43 -23.35 1.88 -9.20
CA ILE A 43 -23.69 3.31 -9.15
C ILE A 43 -23.35 3.87 -7.77
N VAL A 44 -22.65 5.00 -7.73
CA VAL A 44 -22.25 5.69 -6.50
C VAL A 44 -23.00 6.99 -6.40
N ILE A 45 -23.85 7.12 -5.38
CA ILE A 45 -24.68 8.30 -5.17
C ILE A 45 -24.27 8.99 -3.88
N ASP A 46 -24.12 10.31 -3.93
CA ASP A 46 -23.91 11.12 -2.75
C ASP A 46 -25.12 11.04 -1.80
N ASN A 47 -24.87 10.80 -0.51
CA ASN A 47 -25.94 10.60 0.45
C ASN A 47 -26.77 11.87 0.66
N ASP A 48 -26.14 13.04 0.62
CA ASP A 48 -26.77 14.29 1.02
C ASP A 48 -27.38 14.99 -0.19
N THR A 49 -26.59 15.14 -1.25
CA THR A 49 -26.96 15.86 -2.48
C THR A 49 -27.67 14.99 -3.52
N LYS A 50 -27.61 13.66 -3.38
CA LYS A 50 -28.08 12.68 -4.39
C LYS A 50 -27.37 12.78 -5.74
N ALA A 51 -26.26 13.50 -5.83
CA ALA A 51 -25.45 13.58 -7.04
C ALA A 51 -24.88 12.22 -7.44
N ASP A 52 -24.80 11.97 -8.75
CA ASP A 52 -24.08 10.82 -9.27
C ASP A 52 -22.57 11.09 -9.20
N LEU A 53 -21.89 10.26 -8.41
CA LEU A 53 -20.45 10.33 -8.16
C LEU A 53 -19.72 9.10 -8.73
N THR A 54 -20.38 8.32 -9.58
CA THR A 54 -19.85 7.05 -10.11
C THR A 54 -18.51 7.26 -10.80
N ASP A 55 -18.43 8.13 -11.82
CA ASP A 55 -17.21 8.36 -12.61
C ASP A 55 -16.03 8.85 -11.76
N MET A 56 -16.29 9.84 -10.91
CA MET A 56 -15.28 10.37 -9.98
C MET A 56 -14.78 9.27 -9.04
N THR A 57 -15.68 8.45 -8.50
CA THR A 57 -15.32 7.42 -7.51
C THR A 57 -14.55 6.28 -8.17
N LEU A 58 -14.97 5.83 -9.35
CA LEU A 58 -14.25 4.80 -10.11
C LEU A 58 -12.87 5.30 -10.57
N THR A 59 -12.74 6.57 -10.93
CA THR A 59 -11.44 7.19 -11.19
C THR A 59 -10.53 7.13 -9.95
N GLN A 60 -11.07 7.43 -8.76
CA GLN A 60 -10.33 7.31 -7.50
C GLN A 60 -9.91 5.86 -7.21
N VAL A 61 -10.76 4.89 -7.53
CA VAL A 61 -10.41 3.46 -7.43
C VAL A 61 -9.20 3.14 -8.31
N LEU A 62 -9.18 3.57 -9.56
CA LEU A 62 -8.04 3.34 -10.48
C LEU A 62 -6.74 3.94 -9.95
N ILE A 63 -6.79 5.20 -9.50
CA ILE A 63 -5.61 5.90 -8.94
C ILE A 63 -5.11 5.20 -7.67
N ALA A 64 -6.03 4.78 -6.78
CA ALA A 64 -5.67 4.09 -5.54
C ALA A 64 -4.95 2.76 -5.82
N GLN A 65 -5.41 2.00 -6.81
CA GLN A 65 -4.77 0.75 -7.23
C GLN A 65 -3.35 0.97 -7.77
N GLN A 66 -3.13 2.00 -8.58
CA GLN A 66 -1.80 2.36 -9.07
C GLN A 66 -0.86 2.76 -7.92
N LYS A 67 -1.33 3.58 -6.97
CA LYS A 67 -0.52 3.98 -5.80
C LYS A 67 -0.14 2.80 -4.92
N GLN A 68 -1.06 1.86 -4.67
CA GLN A 68 -0.75 0.65 -3.90
C GLN A 68 0.34 -0.19 -4.57
N LYS A 69 0.26 -0.39 -5.89
CA LYS A 69 1.30 -1.11 -6.65
C LYS A 69 2.66 -0.41 -6.55
N GLN A 70 2.69 0.91 -6.74
CA GLN A 70 3.93 1.69 -6.63
C GLN A 70 4.55 1.62 -5.24
N ASN A 71 3.73 1.71 -4.18
CA ASN A 71 4.20 1.60 -2.80
C ASN A 71 4.78 0.20 -2.51
N GLY A 72 4.18 -0.86 -3.03
CA GLY A 72 4.72 -2.22 -2.91
C GLY A 72 6.11 -2.36 -3.50
N ILE A 73 6.33 -1.81 -4.71
CA ILE A 73 7.65 -1.80 -5.35
C ILE A 73 8.65 -0.96 -4.55
N LYS A 74 8.25 0.24 -4.12
CA LYS A 74 9.11 1.13 -3.33
C LYS A 74 9.56 0.45 -2.03
N ASN A 75 8.64 -0.19 -1.31
CA ASN A 75 8.93 -0.89 -0.07
C ASN A 75 9.92 -2.04 -0.30
N LEU A 76 9.73 -2.84 -1.36
CA LEU A 76 10.63 -3.93 -1.70
C LEU A 76 12.05 -3.42 -2.03
N VAL A 77 12.17 -2.34 -2.78
CA VAL A 77 13.46 -1.72 -3.09
C VAL A 77 14.13 -1.19 -1.83
N GLN A 78 13.37 -0.51 -0.96
CA GLN A 78 13.90 0.04 0.28
C GLN A 78 14.37 -1.05 1.26
N THR A 79 13.58 -2.11 1.44
CA THR A 79 13.96 -3.25 2.28
C THR A 79 15.21 -3.97 1.75
N GLN A 80 15.35 -4.09 0.42
CA GLN A 80 16.58 -4.65 -0.17
C GLN A 80 17.80 -3.73 0.04
N ALA A 81 17.63 -2.41 -0.11
CA ALA A 81 18.71 -1.45 0.13
C ALA A 81 19.18 -1.50 1.60
N GLU A 82 18.25 -1.56 2.56
CA GLU A 82 18.55 -1.69 3.99
C GLU A 82 19.31 -3.00 4.28
N MET A 83 18.89 -4.12 3.69
CA MET A 83 19.61 -5.40 3.81
C MET A 83 21.03 -5.34 3.23
N LEU A 84 21.23 -4.69 2.08
CA LEU A 84 22.55 -4.53 1.47
C LEU A 84 23.47 -3.66 2.34
N LEU A 85 22.95 -2.54 2.86
CA LEU A 85 23.71 -1.69 3.78
C LEU A 85 24.10 -2.47 5.04
N GLN A 86 23.19 -3.23 5.62
CA GLN A 86 23.50 -4.04 6.82
C GLN A 86 24.60 -5.07 6.55
N ARG A 87 24.62 -5.71 5.37
CA ARG A 87 25.66 -6.67 4.97
C ARG A 87 27.04 -6.02 4.82
N LEU A 88 27.11 -4.74 4.46
CA LEU A 88 28.38 -4.02 4.32
C LEU A 88 28.87 -3.41 5.64
N THR A 89 27.95 -2.99 6.52
CA THR A 89 28.30 -2.33 7.79
C THR A 89 28.95 -3.29 8.79
N VAL A 90 28.51 -4.55 8.87
CA VAL A 90 29.05 -5.51 9.86
C VAL A 90 30.53 -5.86 9.60
N PRO A 91 30.95 -6.22 8.36
CA PRO A 91 32.36 -6.50 8.09
C PRO A 91 33.27 -5.28 8.29
N VAL A 92 32.82 -4.08 7.91
CA VAL A 92 33.62 -2.85 8.07
C VAL A 92 33.88 -2.54 9.54
N GLN A 93 32.87 -2.73 10.40
CA GLN A 93 33.06 -2.53 11.84
C GLN A 93 33.94 -3.61 12.46
N GLN A 94 33.83 -4.87 12.03
CA GLN A 94 34.72 -5.93 12.47
C GLN A 94 36.19 -5.64 12.09
N ILE A 95 36.44 -5.22 10.85
CA ILE A 95 37.79 -4.85 10.39
C ILE A 95 38.34 -3.68 11.21
N ARG A 96 37.51 -2.65 11.46
CA ARG A 96 37.90 -1.51 12.29
C ARG A 96 38.27 -1.95 13.71
N ASP A 97 37.43 -2.75 14.35
CA ASP A 97 37.64 -3.20 15.72
C ASP A 97 38.86 -4.15 15.84
N GLU A 98 39.12 -4.94 14.81
CA GLU A 98 40.28 -5.83 14.75
C GLU A 98 41.58 -5.04 14.55
N ALA A 99 41.56 -4.01 13.70
CA ALA A 99 42.69 -3.10 13.52
C ALA A 99 43.04 -2.35 14.82
N VAL A 100 42.03 -1.82 15.53
CA VAL A 100 42.24 -1.15 16.84
C VAL A 100 42.87 -2.11 17.84
N ARG A 101 42.32 -3.32 17.98
CA ARG A 101 42.86 -4.35 18.89
C ARG A 101 44.30 -4.74 18.55
N GLN A 102 44.66 -4.81 17.26
CA GLN A 102 46.03 -5.12 16.86
C GLN A 102 47.01 -4.01 17.27
N VAL A 103 46.63 -2.75 17.11
CA VAL A 103 47.46 -1.59 17.52
C VAL A 103 47.65 -1.57 19.04
N GLU A 104 46.59 -1.75 19.82
CA GLU A 104 46.66 -1.81 21.29
C GLU A 104 47.60 -2.93 21.76
N LYS A 105 47.49 -4.12 21.15
CA LYS A 105 48.31 -5.28 21.47
C LYS A 105 49.79 -5.09 21.08
N GLN A 106 50.09 -4.27 20.07
CA GLN A 106 51.46 -3.90 19.74
C GLN A 106 52.03 -2.88 20.72
N LEU A 107 51.23 -1.90 21.17
CA LEU A 107 51.64 -0.92 22.17
C LEU A 107 51.94 -1.55 23.53
N GLU A 108 51.19 -2.58 23.93
CA GLU A 108 51.47 -3.33 25.16
C GLU A 108 52.79 -4.12 25.12
N LYS A 109 53.22 -4.59 23.94
CA LYS A 109 54.49 -5.32 23.79
C LYS A 109 55.73 -4.43 23.83
N ILE A 110 55.55 -3.11 23.68
CA ILE A 110 56.62 -2.12 23.68
C ILE A 110 56.83 -1.52 25.08
N LYS A 111 55.89 -1.74 26.01
CA LYS A 111 56.04 -1.49 27.44
C LYS A 111 56.76 -2.64 28.14
#